data_AF-A0A923WGB8-F1
#
_entry.id   AF-A0A923WGB8-F1
#
_cell.length_a   1.000
_cell.length_b   1.000
_cell.length_c   1.000
_cell.angle_alpha   90.00
_cell.angle_beta   90.00
_cell.angle_gamma   90.00
#
_symmetry.space_group_name_H-M   'P 1'
#
loop_
_entity.id
_entity.type
_entity.pdbx_description
1 polymer ?
#
loop_
_entity_poly.entity_id
_entity_poly.type
_entity_poly.pdbx_seq_one_letter_code
_entity_poly.pdbx_strand_id
1 'polypeptide(L)'
;MKYILYIVCISLLLSCNRSKEIEVPLPAFNAQPVVECYVEPGQPYRLSLFESVSYFDQPSLPVVKNALVLITHRGVTDTLYYKAIPDTIMGKLYNYVGDTSFKVPTHYNEDFTLYIKDSIGRIVTGTTTILPFVPIDTIEFKFNNDGRAASLIKFRDDPSTTDYYRYLVVVNPKLFTEKGDVTFTDEFFKTSEAVIASRSTVEPGMIYVTLLHLTKQHYDYLSSIDDARNANGN
;
A
#
# COMPACT_ATOMS: atom_id res chain seq x y z
N MET A 1 -40.72 -44.76 33.68
CA MET A 1 -40.09 -43.42 33.75
C MET A 1 -38.56 -43.46 33.79
N LYS A 2 -37.93 -44.33 34.60
CA LYS A 2 -36.45 -44.43 34.68
C LYS A 2 -35.75 -44.71 33.34
N TYR A 3 -36.28 -45.62 32.53
CA TYR A 3 -35.71 -46.00 31.23
C TYR A 3 -35.84 -44.91 30.14
N ILE A 4 -36.84 -44.02 30.25
CA ILE A 4 -37.03 -42.92 29.30
C ILE A 4 -35.93 -41.87 29.48
N LEU A 5 -35.50 -41.62 30.71
CA LEU A 5 -34.40 -40.70 31.01
C LEU A 5 -33.06 -41.19 30.43
N TYR A 6 -32.80 -42.49 30.48
CA TYR A 6 -31.58 -43.08 29.89
C TYR A 6 -31.57 -43.00 28.36
N ILE A 7 -32.73 -43.20 27.71
CA ILE A 7 -32.86 -43.10 26.24
C ILE A 7 -32.68 -41.64 25.77
N VAL A 8 -33.24 -40.67 26.50
CA VAL A 8 -33.04 -39.24 26.20
C VAL A 8 -31.58 -38.83 26.36
N CYS A 9 -30.90 -39.26 27.43
CA CYS A 9 -29.46 -39.00 27.62
C CYS A 9 -28.58 -39.61 26.51
N ILE A 10 -28.89 -40.82 26.05
CA ILE A 10 -28.15 -41.46 24.94
C ILE A 10 -28.38 -40.72 23.61
N SER A 11 -29.59 -40.21 23.35
CA SER A 11 -29.88 -39.46 22.12
C SER A 11 -29.15 -38.11 22.04
N LEU A 12 -28.86 -37.47 23.18
CA LEU A 12 -28.10 -36.21 23.25
C LEU A 12 -26.59 -36.40 23.03
N LEU A 13 -26.06 -37.61 23.24
CA LEU A 13 -24.65 -37.93 22.96
C LEU A 13 -24.40 -38.24 21.47
N LEU A 14 -25.44 -38.60 20.71
CA LEU A 14 -25.36 -38.91 19.28
C LEU A 14 -25.45 -37.67 18.37
N SER A 15 -25.77 -36.48 18.91
CA SER A 15 -25.80 -35.23 18.14
C SER A 15 -24.43 -34.56 17.95
N CYS A 16 -23.34 -35.22 18.33
CA CYS A 16 -22.02 -34.62 18.48
C CYS A 16 -21.14 -34.64 17.20
N ASN A 17 -21.70 -34.85 16.01
CA ASN A 17 -20.90 -34.93 14.77
C ASN A 17 -21.54 -34.18 13.59
N ARG A 18 -21.85 -32.89 13.78
CA ARG A 18 -22.37 -31.98 12.75
C ARG A 18 -21.30 -31.20 11.98
N SER A 19 -20.02 -31.53 12.16
CA SER A 19 -18.95 -31.00 11.29
C SER A 19 -18.99 -31.72 9.96
N LYS A 20 -19.69 -31.13 8.98
CA LYS A 20 -19.56 -31.54 7.59
C LYS A 20 -18.23 -30.97 7.11
N GLU A 21 -17.23 -31.82 6.89
CA GLU A 21 -16.00 -31.42 6.20
C GLU A 21 -16.40 -30.99 4.79
N ILE A 22 -16.35 -29.68 4.55
CA ILE A 22 -16.54 -29.11 3.23
C ILE A 22 -15.14 -28.95 2.66
N GLU A 23 -14.74 -29.88 1.81
CA GLU A 23 -13.55 -29.70 0.99
C GLU A 23 -13.89 -28.70 -0.12
N VAL A 24 -13.39 -27.47 0.01
CA VAL A 24 -13.55 -26.44 -1.01
C VAL A 24 -12.44 -26.67 -2.04
N PRO A 25 -12.74 -27.09 -3.28
CA PRO A 25 -11.73 -27.23 -4.31
C PRO A 25 -11.19 -25.84 -4.67
N LEU A 26 -9.99 -25.54 -4.21
CA LEU A 26 -9.31 -24.30 -4.56
C LEU A 26 -8.64 -24.44 -5.94
N PRO A 27 -8.65 -23.40 -6.77
CA PRO A 27 -7.90 -23.41 -8.02
C PRO A 27 -6.41 -23.56 -7.73
N ALA A 28 -5.67 -24.17 -8.67
CA ALA A 28 -4.23 -24.25 -8.57
C ALA A 28 -3.63 -22.83 -8.52
N PHE A 29 -2.74 -22.61 -7.55
CA PHE A 29 -2.04 -21.34 -7.41
C PHE A 29 -1.05 -21.14 -8.57
N ASN A 30 -1.13 -19.98 -9.21
CA ASN A 30 -0.20 -19.55 -10.25
C ASN A 30 0.40 -18.20 -9.87
N ALA A 31 1.71 -18.18 -9.61
CA ALA A 31 2.42 -16.95 -9.26
C ALA A 31 2.25 -15.86 -10.33
N GLN A 32 1.86 -14.67 -9.90
CA GLN A 32 1.65 -13.50 -10.74
C GLN A 32 2.67 -12.41 -10.39
N PRO A 33 3.12 -11.61 -11.36
CA PRO A 33 3.94 -10.44 -11.08
C PRO A 33 3.14 -9.41 -10.27
N VAL A 34 3.75 -8.90 -9.21
CA VAL A 34 3.26 -7.79 -8.39
C VAL A 34 4.16 -6.60 -8.63
N VAL A 35 3.56 -5.48 -9.07
CA VAL A 35 4.30 -4.33 -9.58
C VAL A 35 3.83 -3.05 -8.91
N GLU A 36 4.78 -2.30 -8.35
CA GLU A 36 4.57 -0.90 -7.98
C GLU A 36 5.64 -0.04 -8.68
N CYS A 37 5.21 0.97 -9.42
CA CYS A 37 6.09 1.88 -10.14
C CYS A 37 5.85 3.31 -9.66
N TYR A 38 6.93 4.04 -9.42
CA TYR A 38 6.87 5.36 -8.80
C TYR A 38 7.49 6.41 -9.73
N VAL A 39 6.67 7.42 -10.04
CA VAL A 39 7.00 8.60 -10.84
C VAL A 39 7.00 9.83 -9.92
N GLU A 40 8.06 9.98 -9.14
CA GLU A 40 8.21 11.08 -8.17
C GLU A 40 9.00 12.25 -8.78
N PRO A 41 8.43 13.46 -8.90
CA PRO A 41 9.10 14.61 -9.51
C PRO A 41 10.52 14.84 -8.98
N GLY A 42 11.48 15.00 -9.90
CA GLY A 42 12.89 15.24 -9.60
C GLY A 42 13.69 14.01 -9.17
N GLN A 43 13.05 12.85 -8.96
CA GLN A 43 13.70 11.57 -8.71
C GLN A 43 13.88 10.78 -10.02
N PRO A 44 14.83 9.83 -10.08
CA PRO A 44 14.82 8.82 -11.14
C PRO A 44 13.58 7.93 -11.00
N TYR A 45 13.17 7.30 -12.10
CA TYR A 45 12.13 6.28 -12.05
C TYR A 45 12.54 5.10 -11.16
N ARG A 46 11.60 4.62 -10.34
CA ARG A 46 11.83 3.50 -9.41
C ARG A 46 10.67 2.52 -9.48
N LEU A 47 10.98 1.25 -9.33
CA LEU A 47 10.01 0.18 -9.45
C LEU A 47 10.34 -0.97 -8.51
N SER A 48 9.28 -1.57 -7.98
CA SER A 48 9.27 -2.77 -7.16
C SER A 48 8.57 -3.88 -7.92
N LEU A 49 9.30 -4.95 -8.24
CA LEU A 49 8.83 -6.10 -8.99
C LEU A 49 9.02 -7.39 -8.19
N PHE A 50 7.92 -7.98 -7.76
CA PHE A 50 7.87 -9.22 -6.98
C PHE A 50 6.94 -10.24 -7.64
N GLU A 51 6.85 -11.43 -7.07
CA GLU A 51 5.79 -12.39 -7.39
C GLU A 51 4.85 -12.59 -6.20
N SER A 52 3.59 -12.89 -6.50
CA SER A 52 2.66 -13.40 -5.51
C SER A 52 3.09 -14.79 -5.03
N VAL A 53 2.74 -15.10 -3.79
CA VAL A 53 2.93 -16.42 -3.17
C VAL A 53 1.57 -17.01 -2.80
N SER A 54 1.49 -18.34 -2.67
CA SER A 54 0.24 -18.99 -2.25
C SER A 54 -0.11 -18.56 -0.84
N TYR A 55 -1.40 -18.45 -0.56
CA TYR A 55 -1.91 -18.14 0.78
C TYR A 55 -1.44 -19.15 1.85
N PHE A 56 -1.25 -20.41 1.47
CA PHE A 56 -0.84 -21.49 2.38
C PHE A 56 0.68 -21.68 2.46
N ASP A 57 1.45 -20.97 1.63
CA ASP A 57 2.91 -21.05 1.67
C ASP A 57 3.48 -20.18 2.79
N GLN A 58 4.74 -20.41 3.14
CA GLN A 58 5.44 -19.52 4.08
C GLN A 58 5.56 -18.11 3.47
N PRO A 59 5.35 -17.05 4.27
CA PRO A 59 5.54 -15.68 3.81
C PRO A 59 6.95 -15.49 3.25
N SER A 60 7.03 -15.07 1.99
CA SER A 60 8.27 -14.73 1.32
C SER A 60 8.03 -13.60 0.31
N LEU A 61 9.11 -12.89 -0.05
CA LEU A 61 9.09 -11.80 -1.02
C LEU A 61 9.93 -12.20 -2.25
N PRO A 62 9.42 -13.10 -3.11
CA PRO A 62 10.15 -13.55 -4.30
C PRO A 62 10.36 -12.38 -5.26
N VAL A 63 11.62 -12.09 -5.57
CA VAL A 63 12.01 -10.99 -6.45
C VAL A 63 12.13 -11.49 -7.89
N VAL A 64 11.50 -10.80 -8.84
CA VAL A 64 11.67 -11.10 -10.27
C VAL A 64 12.94 -10.42 -10.79
N LYS A 65 13.92 -11.23 -11.19
CA LYS A 65 15.17 -10.76 -11.79
C LYS A 65 15.14 -10.89 -13.30
N ASN A 66 16.02 -10.14 -13.97
CA ASN A 66 16.23 -10.20 -15.43
C ASN A 66 14.97 -9.86 -16.25
N ALA A 67 14.10 -8.99 -15.73
CA ALA A 67 12.99 -8.44 -16.50
C ALA A 67 13.47 -7.25 -17.36
N LEU A 68 12.92 -7.14 -18.56
CA LEU A 68 12.98 -5.92 -19.36
C LEU A 68 11.93 -4.95 -18.80
N VAL A 69 12.37 -3.84 -18.21
CA VAL A 69 11.50 -2.82 -17.62
C VAL A 69 11.71 -1.51 -18.35
N LEU A 70 10.66 -1.00 -18.97
CA LEU A 70 10.67 0.21 -19.80
C LEU A 70 9.62 1.20 -19.29
N ILE A 71 10.00 2.46 -19.16
CA ILE A 71 9.07 3.56 -18.93
C ILE A 71 9.17 4.52 -20.10
N THR A 72 8.04 4.87 -20.68
CA THR A 72 7.95 5.82 -21.79
C THR A 72 7.19 7.05 -21.36
N HIS A 73 7.75 8.22 -21.64
CA HIS A 73 7.14 9.52 -21.41
C HIS A 73 7.46 10.44 -22.58
N ARG A 74 6.42 11.05 -23.18
CA ARG A 74 6.54 11.88 -24.40
C ARG A 74 7.36 11.23 -25.53
N GLY A 75 7.20 9.91 -25.70
CA GLY A 75 7.91 9.13 -26.72
C GLY A 75 9.39 8.85 -26.41
N VAL A 76 9.92 9.31 -25.28
CA VAL A 76 11.26 8.94 -24.79
C VAL A 76 11.11 7.74 -23.87
N THR A 77 11.84 6.67 -24.15
CA THR A 77 11.84 5.44 -23.37
C THR A 77 13.12 5.33 -22.54
N ASP A 78 12.97 5.21 -21.22
CA ASP A 78 14.03 4.86 -20.28
C ASP A 78 13.94 3.38 -19.89
N THR A 79 15.09 2.75 -19.70
CA THR A 79 15.20 1.35 -19.26
C THR A 79 15.61 1.31 -17.80
N LEU A 80 14.83 0.61 -16.97
CA LEU A 80 15.15 0.44 -15.56
C LEU A 80 15.97 -0.83 -15.37
N TYR A 81 17.02 -0.74 -14.56
CA TYR A 81 17.94 -1.84 -14.31
C TYR A 81 17.80 -2.39 -12.90
N TYR A 82 18.04 -3.69 -12.74
CA TYR A 82 17.94 -4.34 -11.45
C TYR A 82 18.94 -3.75 -10.44
N LYS A 83 18.42 -3.09 -9.41
CA LYS A 83 19.20 -2.48 -8.33
C LYS A 83 18.33 -2.37 -7.08
N ALA A 84 18.70 -3.13 -6.05
CA ALA A 84 18.02 -3.08 -4.76
C ALA A 84 18.36 -1.77 -4.01
N ILE A 85 17.36 -0.93 -3.79
CA ILE A 85 17.48 0.32 -3.02
C ILE A 85 16.35 0.34 -1.97
N PRO A 86 16.68 0.22 -0.67
CA PRO A 86 15.71 0.42 0.38
C PRO A 86 15.37 1.91 0.52
N ASP A 87 14.08 2.21 0.72
CA ASP A 87 13.55 3.51 1.11
C ASP A 87 12.98 3.39 2.50
N THR A 88 13.74 3.86 3.48
CA THR A 88 13.41 3.68 4.89
C THR A 88 12.48 4.76 5.42
N ILE A 89 12.12 5.76 4.59
CA ILE A 89 11.10 6.77 4.91
C ILE A 89 9.74 6.26 4.44
N MET A 90 9.65 5.72 3.22
CA MET A 90 8.39 5.20 2.67
C MET A 90 8.16 3.72 2.99
N GLY A 91 9.14 3.03 3.57
CA GLY A 91 9.05 1.60 3.89
C GLY A 91 9.08 0.69 2.67
N LYS A 92 9.73 1.15 1.59
CA LYS A 92 9.71 0.48 0.29
C LYS A 92 11.05 -0.17 -0.03
N LEU A 93 11.01 -1.19 -0.88
CA LEU A 93 12.20 -1.76 -1.52
C LEU A 93 12.04 -1.64 -3.03
N TYR A 94 12.78 -0.71 -3.63
CA TYR A 94 12.90 -0.63 -5.08
C TYR A 94 13.91 -1.67 -5.54
N ASN A 95 13.60 -2.40 -6.61
CA ASN A 95 14.50 -3.40 -7.17
C ASN A 95 14.76 -3.20 -8.67
N TYR A 96 14.12 -2.21 -9.29
CA TYR A 96 14.47 -1.68 -10.61
C TYR A 96 14.53 -0.15 -10.56
N VAL A 97 15.58 0.44 -11.14
CA VAL A 97 15.85 1.88 -11.07
C VAL A 97 16.35 2.39 -12.42
N GLY A 98 15.83 3.54 -12.84
CA GLY A 98 16.21 4.21 -14.08
C GLY A 98 17.53 4.94 -13.96
N ASP A 99 18.02 5.45 -15.08
CA ASP A 99 19.25 6.25 -15.08
C ASP A 99 19.03 7.59 -14.37
N THR A 100 19.95 7.98 -13.50
CA THR A 100 19.86 9.22 -12.69
C THR A 100 19.84 10.51 -13.51
N SER A 101 20.24 10.45 -14.78
CA SER A 101 20.13 11.56 -15.73
C SER A 101 18.70 11.80 -16.22
N PHE A 102 17.84 10.76 -16.19
CA PHE A 102 16.41 10.86 -16.49
C PHE A 102 15.62 11.04 -15.19
N LYS A 103 15.28 12.30 -14.91
CA LYS A 103 14.44 12.65 -13.77
C LYS A 103 12.99 12.79 -14.20
N VAL A 104 12.10 12.32 -13.35
CA VAL A 104 10.66 12.53 -13.51
C VAL A 104 10.38 14.04 -13.55
N PRO A 105 9.63 14.55 -14.55
CA PRO A 105 9.28 15.97 -14.64
C PRO A 105 8.26 16.37 -13.56
N THR A 106 7.98 17.68 -13.46
CA THR A 106 6.99 18.23 -12.54
C THR A 106 5.61 18.45 -13.18
N HIS A 107 5.41 18.05 -14.44
CA HIS A 107 4.17 18.24 -15.19
C HIS A 107 3.14 17.14 -14.85
N TYR A 108 1.92 17.53 -14.49
CA TYR A 108 0.89 16.65 -13.92
C TYR A 108 -0.24 16.22 -14.88
N ASN A 109 -0.11 16.49 -16.18
CA ASN A 109 -1.15 16.17 -17.18
C ASN A 109 -0.63 15.28 -18.32
N GLU A 110 0.42 14.52 -18.06
CA GLU A 110 1.11 13.75 -19.08
C GLU A 110 1.32 12.32 -18.64
N ASP A 111 1.09 11.42 -19.59
CA ASP A 111 1.13 10.00 -19.34
C ASP A 111 2.57 9.49 -19.24
N PHE A 112 2.71 8.52 -18.35
CA PHE A 112 3.83 7.62 -18.24
C PHE A 112 3.32 6.23 -18.54
N THR A 113 3.93 5.54 -19.51
CA THR A 113 3.56 4.17 -19.86
C THR A 113 4.65 3.22 -19.40
N LEU A 114 4.25 2.21 -18.63
CA LEU A 114 5.11 1.14 -18.15
C LEU A 114 4.94 -0.10 -19.03
N TYR A 115 6.06 -0.72 -19.40
CA TYR A 115 6.12 -2.04 -20.02
C TYR A 115 7.13 -2.91 -19.29
N ILE A 116 6.71 -4.09 -18.88
CA ILE A 116 7.57 -5.10 -18.26
C ILE A 116 7.40 -6.40 -19.02
N LYS A 117 8.53 -7.03 -19.34
CA LYS A 117 8.57 -8.43 -19.79
C LYS A 117 9.56 -9.20 -18.94
N ASP A 118 9.09 -10.23 -18.24
CA ASP A 118 9.97 -11.06 -17.43
C ASP A 118 10.68 -12.16 -18.24
N SER A 119 11.53 -12.93 -17.56
CA SER A 119 12.33 -14.00 -18.17
C SER A 119 11.52 -15.20 -18.68
N ILE A 120 10.29 -15.39 -18.19
CA ILE A 120 9.39 -16.48 -18.62
C ILE A 120 8.34 -15.99 -19.64
N GLY A 121 8.40 -14.70 -20.02
CA GLY A 121 7.60 -14.12 -21.08
C GLY A 121 6.27 -13.50 -20.64
N ARG A 122 5.97 -13.40 -19.33
CA ARG A 122 4.81 -12.65 -18.86
C ARG A 122 5.02 -11.17 -19.12
N ILE A 123 3.93 -10.48 -19.47
CA ILE A 123 3.94 -9.05 -19.79
C ILE A 123 3.05 -8.33 -18.78
N VAL A 124 3.57 -7.25 -18.20
CA VAL A 124 2.81 -6.29 -17.41
C VAL A 124 2.89 -4.92 -18.09
N THR A 125 1.76 -4.25 -18.18
CA THR A 125 1.70 -2.87 -18.68
C THR A 125 0.94 -2.00 -17.70
N GLY A 126 1.25 -0.71 -17.68
CA GLY A 126 0.56 0.25 -16.83
C GLY A 126 0.62 1.64 -17.44
N THR A 127 -0.28 2.51 -17.02
CA THR A 127 -0.23 3.93 -17.37
C THR A 127 -0.64 4.75 -16.17
N THR A 128 0.04 5.87 -15.94
CA THR A 128 -0.31 6.82 -14.89
C THR A 128 0.07 8.23 -15.31
N THR A 129 -0.50 9.22 -14.65
CA THR A 129 -0.05 10.60 -14.65
C THR A 129 0.45 10.97 -13.25
N ILE A 130 1.16 12.09 -13.14
CA ILE A 130 1.48 12.71 -11.85
C ILE A 130 0.25 13.50 -11.41
N LEU A 131 -0.09 13.48 -10.12
CA LEU A 131 -1.17 14.30 -9.59
C LEU A 131 -0.69 15.68 -9.15
N PRO A 132 -1.58 16.69 -9.10
CA PRO A 132 -1.26 17.99 -8.54
C PRO A 132 -0.68 17.86 -7.13
N PHE A 133 0.39 18.61 -6.87
CA PHE A 133 1.03 18.65 -5.56
C PHE A 133 0.13 19.36 -4.54
N VAL A 134 -0.09 18.72 -3.39
CA VAL A 134 -0.89 19.26 -2.28
C VAL A 134 0.05 19.61 -1.13
N PRO A 135 0.34 20.90 -0.89
CA PRO A 135 1.23 21.31 0.19
C PRO A 135 0.56 21.13 1.55
N ILE A 136 1.37 20.76 2.55
CA ILE A 136 0.97 20.86 3.95
C ILE A 136 1.18 22.32 4.38
N ASP A 137 0.10 22.98 4.78
CA ASP A 137 0.12 24.38 5.23
C ASP A 137 0.61 24.49 6.69
N THR A 138 0.20 23.54 7.54
CA THR A 138 0.53 23.57 8.96
C THR A 138 0.68 22.17 9.50
N ILE A 139 1.67 21.98 10.38
CA ILE A 139 1.83 20.78 11.20
C ILE A 139 1.72 21.21 12.67
N GLU A 140 0.80 20.60 13.41
CA GLU A 140 0.62 20.78 14.84
C GLU A 140 0.88 19.48 15.61
N PHE A 141 1.38 19.59 16.84
CA PHE A 141 1.61 18.46 17.73
C PHE A 141 0.75 18.60 18.99
N LYS A 142 -0.01 17.55 19.31
CA LYS A 142 -0.76 17.46 20.56
C LYS A 142 -0.09 16.44 21.46
N PHE A 143 0.54 16.92 22.54
CA PHE A 143 1.24 16.10 23.50
C PHE A 143 0.29 15.52 24.56
N ASN A 144 0.54 14.28 24.95
CA ASN A 144 -0.05 13.67 26.13
C ASN A 144 0.84 13.86 27.37
N ASN A 145 0.40 13.39 28.53
CA ASN A 145 1.14 13.51 29.79
C ASN A 145 2.46 12.72 29.82
N ASP A 146 2.62 11.73 28.94
CA ASP A 146 3.84 10.92 28.81
C ASP A 146 4.87 11.56 27.88
N GLY A 147 4.58 12.75 27.33
CA GLY A 147 5.46 13.46 26.39
C GLY A 147 5.40 12.94 24.96
N ARG A 148 4.47 12.03 24.64
CA ARG A 148 4.22 11.55 23.27
C ARG A 148 3.26 12.49 22.55
N ALA A 149 3.39 12.63 21.23
CA ALA A 149 2.57 13.55 20.45
C ALA A 149 1.77 12.87 19.34
N ALA A 150 0.51 13.26 19.14
CA ALA A 150 -0.16 13.06 17.85
C ALA A 150 0.16 14.22 16.91
N SER A 151 0.36 13.94 15.62
CA SER A 151 0.59 14.97 14.60
C SER A 151 -0.69 15.26 13.83
N LEU A 152 -1.03 16.53 13.72
CA LEU A 152 -2.15 17.02 12.93
C LEU A 152 -1.58 17.84 11.78
N ILE A 153 -2.07 17.59 10.57
CA ILE A 153 -1.76 18.43 9.42
C ILE A 153 -3.00 19.19 8.98
N LYS A 154 -2.76 20.41 8.49
CA LYS A 154 -3.73 21.22 7.77
C LYS A 154 -3.24 21.41 6.36
N PHE A 155 -4.13 21.26 5.40
CA PHE A 155 -3.86 21.47 3.99
C PHE A 155 -5.12 21.97 3.29
N ARG A 156 -4.95 22.45 2.06
CA ARG A 156 -6.07 22.87 1.22
C ARG A 156 -6.39 21.82 0.18
N ASP A 157 -7.69 21.69 -0.06
CA ASP A 157 -8.29 20.72 -0.95
C ASP A 157 -9.46 21.38 -1.70
N ASP A 158 -9.72 20.95 -2.93
CA ASP A 158 -10.82 21.50 -3.74
C ASP A 158 -12.11 20.70 -3.45
N PRO A 159 -13.12 21.28 -2.79
CA PRO A 159 -14.33 20.53 -2.44
C PRO A 159 -15.20 20.14 -3.64
N SER A 160 -14.80 20.53 -4.87
CA SER A 160 -15.46 20.14 -6.12
C SER A 160 -14.83 18.92 -6.80
N THR A 161 -13.69 18.45 -6.34
CA THR A 161 -13.04 17.22 -6.81
C THR A 161 -13.34 16.04 -5.88
N THR A 162 -12.84 14.86 -6.24
CA THR A 162 -12.85 13.69 -5.38
C THR A 162 -11.44 13.16 -5.36
N ASP A 163 -10.71 13.55 -4.34
CA ASP A 163 -9.30 13.31 -4.16
C ASP A 163 -9.05 12.26 -3.09
N TYR A 164 -7.98 11.49 -3.31
CA TYR A 164 -7.61 10.35 -2.50
C TYR A 164 -6.26 10.61 -1.87
N TYR A 165 -6.13 10.33 -0.58
CA TYR A 165 -4.96 10.71 0.18
C TYR A 165 -4.41 9.56 1.00
N ARG A 166 -3.09 9.58 1.22
CA ARG A 166 -2.42 8.80 2.25
C ARG A 166 -1.58 9.71 3.14
N TYR A 167 -1.82 9.63 4.44
CA TYR A 167 -1.09 10.36 5.46
C TYR A 167 -0.19 9.40 6.24
N LEU A 168 1.11 9.60 6.12
CA LEU A 168 2.15 8.76 6.71
C LEU A 168 2.96 9.53 7.75
N VAL A 169 3.16 8.89 8.90
CA VAL A 169 3.98 9.39 10.02
C VAL A 169 5.02 8.34 10.38
N VAL A 170 6.29 8.68 10.17
CA VAL A 170 7.44 7.82 10.46
C VAL A 170 8.33 8.47 11.51
N VAL A 171 8.67 7.71 12.54
CA VAL A 171 9.60 8.13 13.60
C VAL A 171 10.92 7.43 13.37
N ASN A 172 12.02 8.19 13.35
CA ASN A 172 13.38 7.66 13.20
C ASN A 172 13.52 6.70 11.99
N PRO A 173 13.85 7.21 10.80
CA PRO A 173 13.79 6.46 9.55
C PRO A 173 14.87 5.38 9.44
N LYS A 174 15.76 5.17 10.42
CA LYS A 174 16.82 4.16 10.31
C LYS A 174 16.30 2.72 10.23
N LEU A 175 15.08 2.46 10.68
CA LEU A 175 14.49 1.11 10.71
C LEU A 175 13.08 1.04 10.11
N PHE A 176 12.60 2.10 9.44
CA PHE A 176 11.18 2.29 9.07
C PHE A 176 10.23 1.81 10.18
N THR A 177 10.08 2.62 11.22
CA THR A 177 9.05 2.36 12.23
C THR A 177 7.85 3.25 11.93
N GLU A 178 6.97 2.75 11.08
CA GLU A 178 5.66 3.35 10.84
C GLU A 178 4.89 3.46 12.16
N LYS A 179 4.36 4.65 12.45
CA LYS A 179 3.53 4.89 13.63
C LYS A 179 2.13 5.36 13.27
N GLY A 180 1.94 5.91 12.08
CA GLY A 180 0.62 6.20 11.55
C GLY A 180 0.62 6.12 10.03
N ASP A 181 -0.29 5.32 9.49
CA ASP A 181 -0.60 5.24 8.08
C ASP A 181 -2.12 5.23 7.93
N VAL A 182 -2.61 6.20 7.16
CA VAL A 182 -4.03 6.43 6.97
C VAL A 182 -4.26 6.74 5.51
N THR A 183 -4.99 5.86 4.85
CA THR A 183 -5.56 6.11 3.52
C THR A 183 -6.99 6.61 3.69
N PHE A 184 -7.37 7.70 3.04
CA PHE A 184 -8.68 8.35 3.18
C PHE A 184 -9.11 9.11 1.93
N THR A 185 -10.41 9.38 1.82
CA THR A 185 -11.00 10.26 0.81
C THR A 185 -11.27 11.64 1.40
N ASP A 186 -11.34 12.64 0.53
CA ASP A 186 -11.71 14.02 0.86
C ASP A 186 -13.20 14.21 1.21
N GLU A 187 -14.05 13.19 1.00
CA GLU A 187 -15.50 13.26 1.22
C GLU A 187 -15.91 13.74 2.64
N PHE A 188 -15.01 13.62 3.61
CA PHE A 188 -15.24 14.09 4.99
C PHE A 188 -14.99 15.59 5.18
N PHE A 189 -14.32 16.26 4.23
CA PHE A 189 -14.02 17.68 4.28
C PHE A 189 -15.18 18.49 3.68
N LYS A 190 -15.81 19.33 4.50
CA LYS A 190 -16.95 20.18 4.09
C LYS A 190 -16.52 21.58 3.64
N THR A 191 -15.24 21.88 3.76
CA THR A 191 -14.62 23.17 3.47
C THR A 191 -13.31 22.92 2.75
N SER A 192 -12.80 23.92 2.03
CA SER A 192 -11.49 23.84 1.37
C SER A 192 -10.29 23.71 2.31
N GLU A 193 -10.53 23.75 3.63
CA GLU A 193 -9.54 23.50 4.66
C GLU A 193 -9.77 22.08 5.20
N ALA A 194 -8.80 21.22 4.97
CA ALA A 194 -8.77 19.85 5.44
C ALA A 194 -7.88 19.72 6.67
N VAL A 195 -8.31 18.92 7.64
CA VAL A 195 -7.54 18.61 8.86
C VAL A 195 -7.55 17.11 9.07
N ILE A 196 -6.37 16.52 9.20
CA ILE A 196 -6.22 15.09 9.51
C ILE A 196 -5.21 14.91 10.65
N ALA A 197 -5.53 14.01 11.57
CA ALA A 197 -4.70 13.67 12.72
C ALA A 197 -4.10 12.26 12.56
N SER A 198 -2.94 12.03 13.15
CA SER A 198 -2.31 10.71 13.15
C SER A 198 -3.14 9.75 13.99
N ARG A 199 -3.26 8.48 13.56
CA ARG A 199 -3.96 7.42 14.33
C ARG A 199 -3.28 7.07 15.65
N SER A 200 -1.98 7.34 15.75
CA SER A 200 -1.18 7.04 16.95
C SER A 200 -0.38 8.25 17.41
N THR A 201 0.02 8.23 18.68
CA THR A 201 1.04 9.14 19.19
C THR A 201 2.45 8.60 18.93
N VAL A 202 3.39 9.50 18.72
CA VAL A 202 4.80 9.22 18.47
C VAL A 202 5.67 9.68 19.63
N GLU A 203 6.80 9.01 19.82
CA GLU A 203 7.82 9.42 20.79
C GLU A 203 8.56 10.69 20.33
N PRO A 204 9.14 11.48 21.25
CA PRO A 204 10.01 12.59 20.91
C PRO A 204 11.17 12.16 20.01
N GLY A 205 11.38 12.88 18.91
CA GLY A 205 12.46 12.61 17.98
C GLY A 205 12.27 13.27 16.62
N MET A 206 13.12 12.88 15.65
CA MET A 206 12.90 13.25 14.26
C MET A 206 11.73 12.45 13.69
N ILE A 207 10.78 13.18 13.12
CA ILE A 207 9.56 12.64 12.54
C ILE A 207 9.43 13.12 11.09
N TYR A 208 8.93 12.23 10.26
CA TYR A 208 8.60 12.51 8.86
C TYR A 208 7.09 12.45 8.74
N VAL A 209 6.52 13.55 8.29
CA VAL A 209 5.08 13.76 8.13
C VAL A 209 4.85 13.96 6.65
N THR A 210 4.20 12.99 6.01
CA THR A 210 4.04 12.95 4.55
C THR A 210 2.57 12.87 4.19
N LEU A 211 2.12 13.77 3.33
CA LEU A 211 0.83 13.67 2.65
C LEU A 211 1.07 13.27 1.19
N LEU A 212 0.46 12.18 0.76
CA LEU A 212 0.50 11.68 -0.61
C LEU A 212 -0.86 11.89 -1.25
N HIS A 213 -0.88 12.56 -2.40
CA HIS A 213 -2.05 12.61 -3.27
C HIS A 213 -2.02 11.37 -4.18
N LEU A 214 -3.08 10.57 -4.14
CA LEU A 214 -3.17 9.26 -4.78
C LEU A 214 -4.17 9.27 -5.93
N THR A 215 -3.87 8.49 -6.96
CA THR A 215 -4.90 8.16 -7.96
C THR A 215 -5.91 7.23 -7.32
N LYS A 216 -7.16 7.24 -7.81
CA LYS A 216 -8.18 6.29 -7.35
C LYS A 216 -7.70 4.83 -7.41
N GLN A 217 -7.01 4.46 -8.48
CA GLN A 217 -6.50 3.10 -8.68
C GLN A 217 -5.49 2.71 -7.58
N HIS A 218 -4.61 3.63 -7.21
CA HIS A 218 -3.64 3.39 -6.13
C HIS A 218 -4.32 3.36 -4.76
N TYR A 219 -5.30 4.24 -4.52
CA TYR A 219 -6.15 4.20 -3.33
C TYR A 219 -6.86 2.84 -3.19
N ASP A 220 -7.56 2.40 -4.24
CA ASP A 220 -8.31 1.14 -4.24
C ASP A 220 -7.38 -0.06 -3.99
N TYR A 221 -6.16 -0.04 -4.55
CA TYR A 221 -5.14 -1.06 -4.30
C TYR A 221 -4.74 -1.10 -2.82
N LEU A 222 -4.40 0.05 -2.21
CA LEU A 222 -4.02 0.10 -0.80
C LEU A 222 -5.18 -0.31 0.13
N SER A 223 -6.39 0.15 -0.16
CA SER A 223 -7.60 -0.28 0.56
C SER A 223 -7.80 -1.79 0.47
N SER A 224 -7.58 -2.39 -0.70
CA SER A 224 -7.71 -3.84 -0.87
C SER A 224 -6.70 -4.63 -0.02
N ILE A 225 -5.49 -4.10 0.17
CA ILE A 225 -4.46 -4.70 1.04
C ILE A 225 -4.88 -4.60 2.51
N ASP A 226 -5.33 -3.41 2.93
CA ASP A 226 -5.81 -3.18 4.30
C ASP A 226 -7.02 -4.08 4.61
N ASP A 227 -7.97 -4.19 3.69
CA ASP A 227 -9.15 -5.06 3.83
C ASP A 227 -8.73 -6.53 3.92
N ALA A 228 -7.77 -6.98 3.11
CA ALA A 228 -7.24 -8.33 3.20
C ALA A 228 -6.53 -8.59 4.55
N ARG A 229 -5.78 -7.61 5.08
CA ARG A 229 -5.17 -7.71 6.42
C ARG A 229 -6.23 -7.83 7.51
N ASN A 230 -7.24 -6.95 7.48
CA ASN A 230 -8.32 -6.91 8.45
C ASN A 230 -9.17 -8.19 8.41
N ALA A 231 -9.45 -8.73 7.22
CA ALA A 231 -10.18 -9.99 7.04
C ALA A 231 -9.45 -11.19 7.64
N ASN A 232 -8.11 -11.15 7.69
CA ASN A 232 -7.27 -12.16 8.33
C ASN A 232 -7.17 -11.97 9.86
N GLY A 233 -7.82 -10.96 10.44
CA GLY A 233 -7.81 -10.69 11.88
C GLY A 233 -6.47 -10.17 12.41
N ASN A 234 -5.63 -9.59 11.53
CA ASN A 234 -4.33 -9.00 11.85
C ASN A 234 -4.41 -7.50 12.10
#